data_AF-A0A6G5A6V9-F1
#
_entry.id   AF-A0A6G5A6V9-F1
#
_cell.length_a   1.000
_cell.length_b   1.000
_cell.length_c   1.000
_cell.angle_alpha   90.00
_cell.angle_beta   90.00
_cell.angle_gamma   90.00
#
_symmetry.space_group_name_H-M   'P 1'
#
loop_
_entity.id
_entity.type
_entity.pdbx_description
1 polymer ?
#
loop_
_entity_poly.entity_id
_entity_poly.type
_entity_poly.pdbx_seq_one_letter_code
_entity_poly.pdbx_strand_id
1 'polypeptide(L)'
;MIFIELVFFSFVLSSKGTQLEPTCPNKTRNQRVLWNCYDDGTCYEKSFYYNAREDKCEQFKYKGCGGNGNNFPSLEDCTSRCKRNMTSYDHTYLQRLKERNLARFNCTTLYEPSTNNAKITRFYYDSYRKVCRVGIVSKGDNYFPALRYCLFMCNTTKIVPGRCQRPMKSGRSPVDGWKCHYETRFNVLFATSR
;
A
#
# COMPACT_ATOMS: atom_id res chain seq x y z
N MET A 1 -44.58 25.91 3.62
CA MET A 1 -43.51 26.23 2.66
C MET A 1 -42.25 25.51 3.09
N ILE A 2 -41.69 24.69 2.21
CA ILE A 2 -40.56 23.77 2.43
C ILE A 2 -39.31 24.35 1.74
N PHE A 3 -38.13 23.91 2.21
CA PHE A 3 -36.80 23.78 1.55
C PHE A 3 -35.89 25.02 1.59
N ILE A 4 -34.78 24.95 2.36
CA ILE A 4 -33.40 24.48 2.04
C ILE A 4 -32.51 25.68 1.73
N GLU A 5 -31.45 25.84 2.51
CA GLU A 5 -30.18 26.34 1.99
C GLU A 5 -29.05 25.40 2.43
N LEU A 6 -28.25 25.02 1.45
CA LEU A 6 -27.21 24.01 1.49
C LEU A 6 -25.86 24.63 1.90
N VAL A 7 -25.19 23.98 2.84
CA VAL A 7 -23.80 23.45 2.73
C VAL A 7 -22.85 24.20 1.78
N PHE A 8 -21.68 24.65 2.27
CA PHE A 8 -20.38 24.33 1.63
C PHE A 8 -19.22 24.49 2.62
N PHE A 9 -19.02 23.44 3.42
CA PHE A 9 -17.72 23.08 3.96
C PHE A 9 -16.78 22.84 2.76
N SER A 10 -15.85 23.76 2.52
CA SER A 10 -14.78 23.57 1.53
C SER A 10 -13.42 23.65 2.23
N PHE A 11 -13.20 22.77 3.21
CA PHE A 11 -11.84 22.32 3.48
C PHE A 11 -11.42 21.47 2.28
N VAL A 12 -10.63 22.11 1.44
CA VAL A 12 -9.98 21.60 0.24
C VAL A 12 -9.57 20.13 0.42
N LEU A 13 -10.27 19.28 -0.32
CA LEU A 13 -9.86 17.93 -0.68
C LEU A 13 -8.49 18.02 -1.36
N SER A 14 -7.41 17.82 -0.61
CA SER A 14 -6.10 17.57 -1.20
C SER A 14 -6.09 16.16 -1.79
N SER A 15 -6.57 16.09 -3.04
CA SER A 15 -6.30 15.05 -4.00
C SER A 15 -4.78 14.92 -4.20
N LYS A 16 -4.13 14.03 -3.45
CA LYS A 16 -2.87 13.36 -3.82
C LYS A 16 -2.97 11.92 -3.33
N GLY A 17 -3.01 10.96 -4.25
CA GLY A 17 -3.27 9.56 -3.94
C GLY A 17 -2.38 9.01 -2.83
N THR A 18 -2.99 8.52 -1.76
CA THR A 18 -2.44 7.59 -0.75
C THR A 18 -0.91 7.65 -0.55
N GLN A 19 -0.40 8.75 0.01
CA GLN A 19 0.93 8.83 0.59
C GLN A 19 0.88 8.32 2.04
N LEU A 20 1.00 7.00 2.24
CA LEU A 20 1.51 6.47 3.51
C LEU A 20 3.03 6.47 3.38
N GLU A 21 3.63 7.65 3.50
CA GLU A 21 5.07 7.73 3.81
C GLU A 21 5.27 7.16 5.22
N PRO A 22 6.33 6.38 5.48
CA PRO A 22 6.56 5.83 6.81
C PRO A 22 6.83 6.98 7.78
N THR A 23 5.98 7.12 8.79
CA THR A 23 6.16 8.09 9.86
C THR A 23 6.95 7.47 11.00
N CYS A 24 7.62 8.31 11.76
CA CYS A 24 8.23 7.85 13.00
C CYS A 24 7.14 7.76 14.08
N PRO A 25 7.15 6.69 14.89
CA PRO A 25 6.14 6.50 15.92
C PRO A 25 6.23 7.62 16.98
N ASN A 26 5.07 8.07 17.46
CA ASN A 26 4.98 9.24 18.32
C ASN A 26 5.22 8.83 19.79
N LYS A 27 6.18 9.50 20.44
CA LYS A 27 6.56 9.25 21.84
C LYS A 27 5.43 9.49 22.84
N THR A 28 4.39 10.25 22.49
CA THR A 28 3.27 10.60 23.40
C THR A 28 2.09 9.64 23.35
N ARG A 29 2.14 8.61 22.51
CA ARG A 29 1.11 7.56 22.45
C ARG A 29 1.72 6.25 22.91
N ASN A 30 0.99 5.43 23.68
CA ASN A 30 1.39 4.05 24.02
C ASN A 30 1.50 3.23 22.72
N GLN A 31 2.69 3.21 22.12
CA GLN A 31 2.97 2.53 20.87
C GLN A 31 4.10 1.52 21.11
N ARG A 32 3.96 0.36 20.47
CA ARG A 32 4.98 -0.69 20.47
C ARG A 32 5.47 -0.85 19.03
N VAL A 33 6.79 -0.81 18.86
CA VAL A 33 7.44 -1.10 17.58
C VAL A 33 8.21 -2.40 17.75
N LEU A 34 8.19 -3.25 16.73
CA LEU A 34 8.72 -4.61 16.80
C LEU A 34 9.70 -4.84 15.65
N TRP A 35 10.87 -5.38 15.98
CA TRP A 35 11.92 -5.74 15.04
C TRP A 35 12.30 -7.20 15.26
N ASN A 36 12.48 -7.93 14.17
CA ASN A 36 13.08 -9.25 14.23
C ASN A 36 14.59 -9.08 14.27
N CYS A 37 15.24 -9.79 15.19
CA CYS A 37 16.68 -9.85 15.29
C CYS A 37 17.20 -11.11 14.60
N TYR A 38 18.41 -11.01 14.07
CA TYR A 38 19.05 -12.05 13.28
C TYR A 38 20.41 -12.39 13.88
N ASP A 39 20.99 -13.51 13.48
CA ASP A 39 22.23 -14.06 14.07
C ASP A 39 23.45 -13.12 13.91
N ASP A 40 23.39 -12.18 12.96
CA ASP A 40 24.39 -11.12 12.75
C ASP A 40 24.30 -9.97 13.79
N GLY A 41 23.41 -10.10 14.79
CA GLY A 41 23.17 -9.09 15.82
C GLY A 41 22.35 -7.89 15.34
N THR A 42 21.85 -7.91 14.10
CA THR A 42 21.03 -6.82 13.57
C THR A 42 19.54 -7.06 13.82
N CYS A 43 18.82 -6.00 14.19
CA CYS A 43 17.37 -6.02 14.35
C CYS A 43 16.72 -5.04 13.38
N TYR A 44 15.77 -5.50 12.57
CA TYR A 44 15.08 -4.67 11.59
C TYR A 44 13.66 -5.17 11.31
N GLU A 45 12.86 -4.28 10.72
CA GLU A 45 11.51 -4.58 10.24
C GLU A 45 11.66 -5.09 8.82
N LYS A 46 11.11 -6.27 8.56
CA LYS A 46 11.08 -6.83 7.22
C LYS A 46 10.08 -6.02 6.40
N SER A 47 10.60 -5.28 5.42
CA SER A 47 9.78 -4.49 4.50
C SER A 47 10.16 -4.80 3.05
N PHE A 48 9.33 -4.35 2.12
CA PHE A 48 9.53 -4.55 0.68
C PHE A 48 9.56 -3.22 -0.06
N TYR A 49 10.39 -3.12 -1.07
CA TYR A 49 10.42 -1.97 -1.99
C TYR A 49 10.28 -2.47 -3.43
N TYR A 50 9.80 -1.60 -4.31
CA TYR A 50 9.75 -1.90 -5.73
C TYR A 50 11.02 -1.43 -6.43
N ASN A 51 11.73 -2.37 -7.05
CA ASN A 51 12.83 -2.13 -7.96
C ASN A 51 12.28 -1.95 -9.38
N ALA A 52 12.17 -0.70 -9.80
CA ALA A 52 11.61 -0.34 -11.11
C ALA A 52 12.48 -0.79 -12.30
N ARG A 53 13.78 -1.05 -12.10
CA ARG A 53 14.67 -1.54 -13.16
C ARG A 53 14.38 -3.00 -13.49
N GLU A 54 14.10 -3.80 -12.46
CA GLU A 54 13.81 -5.23 -12.62
C GLU A 54 12.32 -5.56 -12.71
N ASP A 55 11.45 -4.57 -12.50
CA ASP A 55 10.01 -4.78 -12.30
C ASP A 55 9.72 -5.83 -11.21
N LYS A 56 10.45 -5.74 -10.09
CA LYS A 56 10.38 -6.68 -8.97
C LYS A 56 10.16 -5.98 -7.64
N CYS A 57 9.50 -6.67 -6.73
CA CYS A 57 9.41 -6.27 -5.34
C CYS A 57 10.42 -7.08 -4.53
N GLU A 58 11.29 -6.39 -3.82
CA GLU A 58 12.43 -6.98 -3.13
C GLU A 58 12.36 -6.66 -1.64
N GLN A 59 12.79 -7.61 -0.81
CA GLN A 59 12.86 -7.42 0.64
C GLN A 59 14.06 -6.52 0.99
N PHE A 60 13.89 -5.64 1.98
CA PHE A 60 14.98 -4.86 2.54
C PHE A 60 14.87 -4.69 4.06
N LYS A 61 16.00 -4.35 4.69
CA LYS A 61 16.09 -4.07 6.13
C LYS A 61 15.60 -2.65 6.43
N TYR A 62 14.37 -2.48 6.92
CA TYR A 62 13.83 -1.19 7.35
C TYR A 62 14.07 -0.97 8.84
N LYS A 63 14.55 0.20 9.22
CA LYS A 63 14.95 0.51 10.60
C LYS A 63 13.80 1.01 11.47
N GLY A 64 12.59 1.12 10.94
CA GLY A 64 11.36 1.40 11.71
C GLY A 64 10.92 2.87 11.77
N CYS A 65 11.70 3.82 11.22
CA CYS A 65 11.29 5.23 11.16
C CYS A 65 11.84 5.98 9.94
N GLY A 66 10.99 6.81 9.32
CA GLY A 66 11.33 7.68 8.19
C GLY A 66 11.53 6.93 6.87
N GLY A 67 12.51 7.34 6.06
CA GLY A 67 12.70 6.75 4.73
C GLY A 67 11.75 7.35 3.70
N ASN A 68 11.05 6.52 2.93
CA ASN A 68 10.10 6.98 1.93
C ASN A 68 8.99 5.95 1.64
N GLY A 69 7.98 6.37 0.88
CA GLY A 69 6.87 5.53 0.46
C GLY A 69 7.22 4.37 -0.48
N ASN A 70 8.46 4.18 -0.97
CA ASN A 70 8.82 2.90 -1.59
C ASN A 70 9.13 1.85 -0.52
N ASN A 71 8.17 1.67 0.39
CA ASN A 71 8.22 0.79 1.53
C ASN A 71 6.81 0.22 1.70
N PHE A 72 6.73 -1.10 1.71
CA PHE A 72 5.50 -1.88 1.78
C PHE A 72 5.65 -2.96 2.87
N PRO A 73 4.59 -3.25 3.63
CA PRO A 73 4.63 -4.22 4.72
C PRO A 73 4.67 -5.67 4.21
N SER A 74 4.33 -5.92 2.95
CA SER A 74 4.34 -7.26 2.36
C SER A 74 4.70 -7.25 0.87
N LEU A 75 5.17 -8.39 0.38
CA LEU A 75 5.44 -8.62 -1.04
C LEU A 75 4.17 -8.42 -1.89
N GLU A 76 3.02 -8.85 -1.38
CA GLU A 76 1.72 -8.71 -2.05
C GLU A 76 1.29 -7.24 -2.16
N ASP A 77 1.46 -6.45 -1.09
CA ASP A 77 1.11 -5.02 -1.11
C ASP A 77 2.03 -4.25 -2.08
N CYS A 78 3.33 -4.55 -2.10
CA CYS A 78 4.25 -4.00 -3.10
C CYS A 78 3.85 -4.41 -4.53
N THR A 79 3.64 -5.71 -4.75
CA THR A 79 3.36 -6.28 -6.07
C THR A 79 2.03 -5.78 -6.63
N SER A 80 1.01 -5.67 -5.79
CA SER A 80 -0.31 -5.17 -6.21
C SER A 80 -0.28 -3.69 -6.58
N ARG A 81 0.58 -2.88 -5.93
CA ARG A 81 0.67 -1.42 -6.14
C ARG A 81 1.64 -0.98 -7.22
N CYS A 82 2.74 -1.70 -7.41
CA CYS A 82 3.86 -1.19 -8.22
C CYS A 82 4.14 -2.01 -9.48
N LYS A 83 3.94 -3.34 -9.47
CA LYS A 83 4.21 -4.14 -10.68
C LYS A 83 3.25 -3.76 -11.80
N ARG A 84 3.81 -3.59 -12.99
CA ARG A 84 3.06 -3.22 -14.20
C ARG A 84 2.82 -4.37 -15.13
N ASN A 85 3.82 -5.22 -15.31
CA ASN A 85 3.74 -6.27 -16.30
C ASN A 85 3.01 -7.48 -15.73
N MET A 86 2.23 -8.12 -16.60
CA MET A 86 1.60 -9.39 -16.30
C MET A 86 2.64 -10.51 -16.45
N THR A 87 2.67 -11.40 -15.48
CA THR A 87 3.41 -12.66 -15.58
C THR A 87 2.52 -13.75 -16.19
N SER A 88 3.11 -14.88 -16.59
CA SER A 88 2.34 -16.06 -17.01
C SER A 88 1.34 -16.51 -15.93
N TYR A 89 1.74 -16.45 -14.66
CA TYR A 89 0.87 -16.74 -13.52
C TYR A 89 -0.34 -15.80 -13.48
N ASP A 90 -0.13 -14.50 -13.69
CA ASP A 90 -1.21 -13.51 -13.66
C ASP A 90 -2.22 -13.74 -14.80
N HIS A 91 -1.77 -14.16 -15.99
CA HIS A 91 -2.64 -14.54 -17.09
C HIS A 91 -3.51 -15.74 -16.74
N THR A 92 -2.90 -16.81 -16.22
CA THR A 92 -3.64 -18.02 -15.79
C THR A 92 -4.62 -17.71 -14.66
N TYR A 93 -4.25 -16.84 -13.72
CA TYR A 93 -5.15 -16.40 -12.65
C TYR A 93 -6.37 -15.66 -13.20
N LEU A 94 -6.17 -14.67 -14.09
CA LEU A 94 -7.27 -13.95 -14.72
C LEU A 94 -8.19 -14.89 -15.52
N GLN A 95 -7.63 -15.86 -16.24
CA GLN A 95 -8.40 -16.84 -17.00
C GLN A 95 -9.33 -17.64 -16.07
N ARG A 96 -8.80 -18.18 -14.96
CA ARG A 96 -9.60 -18.95 -13.98
C ARG A 96 -10.72 -18.11 -13.35
N LEU A 97 -10.46 -16.84 -13.08
CA LEU A 97 -11.49 -15.94 -12.55
C LEU A 97 -12.63 -15.71 -13.54
N LYS A 98 -12.31 -15.59 -14.83
CA LYS A 98 -13.31 -15.44 -15.90
C LYS A 98 -14.12 -16.72 -16.10
N GLU A 99 -13.45 -17.88 -16.19
CA GLU A 99 -14.10 -19.18 -16.39
C GLU A 99 -15.10 -19.52 -15.28
N ARG A 100 -14.80 -19.14 -14.05
CA ARG A 100 -15.69 -19.36 -12.88
C ARG A 100 -16.70 -18.23 -12.68
N ASN A 101 -16.73 -17.23 -13.56
CA ASN A 101 -17.55 -16.02 -13.41
C ASN A 101 -17.37 -15.33 -12.04
N LEU A 102 -16.15 -15.37 -11.47
CA LEU A 102 -15.81 -14.84 -10.15
C LEU A 102 -15.27 -13.40 -10.21
N ALA A 103 -14.82 -12.93 -11.38
CA ALA A 103 -14.38 -11.55 -11.57
C ALA A 103 -15.50 -10.68 -12.14
N ARG A 104 -15.95 -9.68 -11.36
CA ARG A 104 -16.92 -8.66 -11.82
C ARG A 104 -16.27 -7.33 -12.14
N PHE A 105 -14.98 -7.18 -11.84
CA PHE A 105 -14.22 -5.96 -12.10
C PHE A 105 -14.07 -5.69 -13.60
N ASN A 106 -14.28 -4.43 -13.98
CA ASN A 106 -14.16 -3.96 -15.35
C ASN A 106 -13.74 -2.47 -15.40
N CYS A 107 -13.63 -1.93 -16.60
CA CYS A 107 -13.12 -0.57 -16.84
C CYS A 107 -14.22 0.52 -16.82
N THR A 108 -15.49 0.16 -16.58
CA THR A 108 -16.62 1.11 -16.56
C THR A 108 -17.23 1.27 -15.17
N THR A 109 -16.86 0.43 -14.20
CA THR A 109 -17.29 0.53 -12.81
C THR A 109 -16.94 1.90 -12.21
N LEU A 110 -17.94 2.60 -11.69
CA LEU A 110 -17.76 3.85 -10.96
C LEU A 110 -17.11 3.58 -9.61
N TYR A 111 -16.22 4.47 -9.18
CA TYR A 111 -15.54 4.35 -7.89
C TYR A 111 -16.45 4.79 -6.75
N GLU A 112 -16.73 3.85 -5.84
CA GLU A 112 -17.46 4.06 -4.59
C GLU A 112 -16.50 3.92 -3.40
N PRO A 113 -16.18 5.02 -2.68
CA PRO A 113 -15.27 4.98 -1.55
C PRO A 113 -15.86 4.22 -0.36
N SER A 114 -14.99 3.60 0.45
CA SER A 114 -15.42 2.99 1.71
C SER A 114 -16.03 4.03 2.66
N THR A 115 -17.23 3.72 3.17
CA THR A 115 -17.96 4.55 4.15
C THR A 115 -17.74 4.09 5.60
N ASN A 116 -17.07 2.95 5.79
CA ASN A 116 -16.84 2.33 7.10
C ASN A 116 -15.34 2.18 7.37
N ASN A 117 -14.98 1.71 8.58
CA ASN A 117 -13.58 1.40 8.92
C ASN A 117 -12.99 0.20 8.13
N ALA A 118 -13.78 -0.49 7.30
CA ALA A 118 -13.29 -1.51 6.38
C ALA A 118 -12.42 -0.87 5.29
N LYS A 119 -11.18 -1.34 5.12
CA LYS A 119 -10.19 -0.74 4.21
C LYS A 119 -9.61 -1.78 3.24
N ILE A 120 -10.44 -2.32 2.35
CA ILE A 120 -9.91 -3.16 1.27
C ILE A 120 -9.28 -2.23 0.23
N THR A 121 -7.98 -2.43 -0.03
CA THR A 121 -7.29 -1.74 -1.12
C THR A 121 -7.55 -2.46 -2.42
N ARG A 122 -8.06 -1.74 -3.42
CA ARG A 122 -8.26 -2.22 -4.80
C ARG A 122 -7.89 -1.14 -5.80
N PHE A 123 -8.01 -1.46 -7.09
CA PHE A 123 -7.73 -0.55 -8.20
C PHE A 123 -8.97 -0.37 -9.05
N TYR A 124 -9.20 0.85 -9.51
CA TYR A 124 -10.29 1.18 -10.43
C TYR A 124 -9.74 2.00 -11.60
N TYR A 125 -10.44 1.96 -12.72
CA TYR A 125 -10.10 2.77 -13.88
C TYR A 125 -10.85 4.11 -13.84
N ASP A 126 -10.11 5.21 -13.73
CA ASP A 126 -10.66 6.56 -13.87
C ASP A 126 -10.83 6.84 -15.38
N SER A 127 -12.06 6.64 -15.87
CA SER A 127 -12.39 6.75 -17.30
C SER A 127 -12.30 8.17 -17.84
N TYR A 128 -12.38 9.19 -16.97
CA TYR A 128 -12.20 10.59 -17.33
C TYR A 128 -10.72 10.92 -17.53
N ARG A 129 -9.86 10.51 -16.59
CA ARG A 129 -8.41 10.74 -16.67
C ARG A 129 -7.66 9.70 -17.51
N LYS A 130 -8.32 8.60 -17.88
CA LYS A 130 -7.76 7.43 -18.59
C LYS A 130 -6.59 6.80 -17.84
N VAL A 131 -6.72 6.67 -16.52
CA VAL A 131 -5.67 6.14 -15.63
C VAL A 131 -6.21 5.17 -14.59
N CYS A 132 -5.42 4.17 -14.23
CA CYS A 132 -5.71 3.27 -13.12
C CYS A 132 -5.30 3.90 -11.78
N ARG A 133 -6.22 3.93 -10.81
CA ARG A 133 -5.99 4.53 -9.48
C ARG A 133 -6.28 3.52 -8.38
N VAL A 134 -5.61 3.73 -7.25
CA VAL A 134 -5.91 3.01 -6.01
C VAL A 134 -7.18 3.57 -5.39
N GLY A 135 -8.06 2.67 -4.94
CA GLY A 135 -9.29 2.97 -4.22
C GLY A 135 -9.36 2.17 -2.93
N ILE A 136 -9.88 2.79 -1.87
CA ILE A 136 -10.26 2.10 -0.64
C ILE A 136 -11.76 1.87 -0.70
N VAL A 137 -12.18 0.61 -0.59
CA VAL A 137 -13.56 0.16 -0.83
C VAL A 137 -14.05 -0.75 0.29
N SER A 138 -15.37 -0.76 0.52
CA SER A 138 -16.01 -1.67 1.49
C SER A 138 -16.12 -3.11 0.95
N LYS A 139 -16.29 -3.26 -0.37
CA LYS A 139 -16.36 -4.55 -1.09
C LYS A 139 -15.43 -4.51 -2.30
N GLY A 140 -14.70 -5.60 -2.54
CA GLY A 140 -13.62 -5.64 -3.53
C GLY A 140 -14.00 -6.17 -4.91
N ASP A 141 -15.13 -6.87 -5.07
CA ASP A 141 -15.37 -7.75 -6.23
C ASP A 141 -15.48 -7.03 -7.57
N ASN A 142 -15.92 -5.76 -7.56
CA ASN A 142 -16.06 -4.93 -8.75
C ASN A 142 -14.79 -4.13 -9.09
N TYR A 143 -13.71 -4.31 -8.31
CA TYR A 143 -12.48 -3.56 -8.47
C TYR A 143 -11.28 -4.50 -8.71
N PHE A 144 -10.32 -4.03 -9.49
CA PHE A 144 -9.14 -4.81 -9.84
C PHE A 144 -8.30 -5.10 -8.59
N PRO A 145 -7.83 -6.34 -8.38
CA PRO A 145 -7.06 -6.70 -7.20
C PRO A 145 -5.62 -6.15 -7.20
N ALA A 146 -5.11 -5.74 -8.37
CA ALA A 146 -3.78 -5.14 -8.53
C ALA A 146 -3.73 -4.19 -9.72
N LEU A 147 -2.76 -3.27 -9.70
CA LEU A 147 -2.51 -2.28 -10.74
C LEU A 147 -2.35 -2.93 -12.12
N ARG A 148 -1.48 -3.93 -12.26
CA ARG A 148 -1.22 -4.63 -13.54
C ARG A 148 -2.49 -5.16 -14.21
N TYR A 149 -3.47 -5.66 -13.44
CA TYR A 149 -4.72 -6.15 -14.00
C TYR A 149 -5.56 -5.01 -14.59
N CYS A 150 -5.62 -3.87 -13.91
CA CYS A 150 -6.29 -2.67 -14.44
C CYS A 150 -5.57 -2.14 -15.68
N LEU A 151 -4.24 -2.02 -15.65
CA LEU A 151 -3.44 -1.56 -16.79
C LEU A 151 -3.66 -2.45 -18.02
N PHE A 152 -3.58 -3.77 -17.83
CA PHE A 152 -3.78 -4.76 -18.89
C PHE A 152 -5.20 -4.75 -19.45
N MET A 153 -6.21 -4.85 -18.58
CA MET A 153 -7.62 -4.96 -19.02
C MET A 153 -8.18 -3.66 -19.60
N CYS A 154 -7.71 -2.50 -19.11
CA CYS A 154 -8.19 -1.18 -19.54
C CYS A 154 -7.27 -0.49 -20.54
N ASN A 155 -6.25 -1.21 -21.03
CA ASN A 155 -5.30 -0.75 -22.05
C ASN A 155 -4.73 0.65 -21.76
N THR A 156 -4.17 0.83 -20.55
CA THR A 156 -3.53 2.08 -20.13
C THR A 156 -2.16 1.79 -19.52
N THR A 157 -1.19 2.65 -19.80
CA THR A 157 0.20 2.54 -19.30
C THR A 157 0.63 3.77 -18.49
N LYS A 158 -0.30 4.70 -18.27
CA LYS A 158 -0.02 6.07 -17.81
C LYS A 158 0.44 6.21 -16.36
N ILE A 159 0.48 5.13 -15.55
CA ILE A 159 0.82 5.24 -14.14
C ILE A 159 1.74 4.11 -13.65
N VAL A 160 2.90 4.51 -13.15
CA VAL A 160 3.54 3.90 -11.96
C VAL A 160 3.41 4.94 -10.86
N PRO A 161 2.89 4.60 -9.65
CA PRO A 161 2.88 5.55 -8.55
C PRO A 161 4.29 6.11 -8.33
N GLY A 162 4.46 7.44 -8.25
CA GLY A 162 5.79 8.05 -8.10
C GLY A 162 6.59 7.49 -6.93
N ARG A 163 5.90 7.02 -5.86
CA ARG A 163 6.53 6.28 -4.76
C ARG A 163 7.30 5.03 -5.20
N CYS A 164 6.78 4.25 -6.16
CA CYS A 164 7.43 3.05 -6.66
C CYS A 164 8.70 3.35 -7.47
N GLN A 165 8.85 4.56 -8.01
CA GLN A 165 10.06 4.94 -8.77
C GLN A 165 11.21 5.41 -7.89
N ARG A 166 10.95 5.67 -6.59
CA ARG A 166 11.96 6.17 -5.66
C ARG A 166 12.89 5.01 -5.25
N PRO A 167 14.18 5.26 -4.95
CA PRO A 167 15.03 4.21 -4.40
C PRO A 167 14.54 3.76 -3.02
N MET A 168 14.90 2.55 -2.60
CA MET A 168 14.67 2.13 -1.22
C MET A 168 15.38 3.06 -0.23
N LYS A 169 14.76 3.30 0.92
CA LYS A 169 15.38 4.01 2.04
C LYS A 169 15.12 3.25 3.33
N SER A 170 16.17 2.68 3.93
CA SER A 170 16.10 1.95 5.21
C SER A 170 15.62 2.80 6.39
N GLY A 171 15.60 4.13 6.26
CA GLY A 171 15.23 5.01 7.36
C GLY A 171 16.24 4.94 8.51
N ARG A 172 15.78 5.18 9.73
CA ARG A 172 16.57 5.19 10.96
C ARG A 172 15.82 4.48 12.09
N SER A 173 16.56 4.05 13.10
CA SER A 173 15.96 3.51 14.32
C SER A 173 15.35 4.64 15.16
N PRO A 174 14.18 4.46 15.77
CA PRO A 174 13.58 5.44 16.69
C PRO A 174 14.34 5.40 18.02
N VAL A 175 15.50 6.05 18.08
CA VAL A 175 16.43 5.98 19.23
C VAL A 175 16.14 6.99 20.33
N ASP A 176 15.45 8.10 20.03
CA ASP A 176 15.31 9.16 21.02
C ASP A 176 14.18 8.84 22.03
N GLY A 177 14.54 8.35 23.22
CA GLY A 177 13.63 8.26 24.37
C GLY A 177 12.66 7.06 24.39
N TRP A 178 12.95 6.01 23.62
CA TRP A 178 12.22 4.74 23.65
C TRP A 178 12.95 3.73 24.54
N LYS A 179 12.21 2.92 25.32
CA LYS A 179 12.78 1.81 26.10
C LYS A 179 12.76 0.54 25.25
N CYS A 180 13.94 0.00 24.97
CA CYS A 180 14.10 -1.22 24.19
C CYS A 180 14.12 -2.44 25.11
N HIS A 181 13.42 -3.49 24.70
CA HIS A 181 13.34 -4.78 25.37
C HIS A 181 13.63 -5.87 24.35
N TYR A 182 14.58 -6.74 24.69
CA TYR A 182 14.93 -7.89 23.88
C TYR A 182 14.31 -9.15 24.48
N GLU A 183 13.53 -9.87 23.67
CA GLU A 183 12.90 -11.13 24.04
C GLU A 183 13.68 -12.28 23.39
N THR A 184 14.47 -12.97 24.22
CA THR A 184 15.38 -14.04 23.78
C THR A 184 14.62 -15.23 23.20
N ARG A 185 13.42 -15.54 23.71
CA ARG A 185 12.64 -16.71 23.26
C ARG A 185 12.19 -16.58 21.79
N PHE A 186 11.91 -15.36 21.34
CA PHE A 186 11.39 -15.11 19.99
C PHE A 186 12.40 -14.40 19.08
N ASN A 187 13.59 -14.07 19.58
CA ASN A 187 14.61 -13.29 18.88
C ASN A 187 14.04 -11.94 18.37
N VAL A 188 13.33 -11.24 19.25
CA VAL A 188 12.61 -10.00 18.93
C VAL A 188 13.13 -8.85 19.79
N LEU A 189 13.41 -7.72 19.15
CA LEU A 189 13.58 -6.44 19.81
C LEU A 189 12.28 -5.66 19.69
N PHE A 190 11.71 -5.23 20.80
CA PHE A 190 10.61 -4.27 20.76
C PHE A 190 10.94 -3.02 21.57
N ALA A 191 10.45 -1.89 21.08
CA ALA A 191 10.59 -0.63 21.80
C ALA A 191 9.20 -0.13 22.20
N THR A 192 9.12 0.40 23.42
CA THR A 192 7.94 1.07 23.95
C THR A 192 8.22 2.56 24.15
N SER A 193 7.26 3.38 23.72
CA SER A 193 7.14 4.77 24.18
C SER A 193 6.57 4.79 25.61
N ARG A 194 6.77 5.91 26.32
CA ARG A 194 6.48 6.13 27.75
C ARG A 194 5.25 5.40 28.28
#